data_AF-A0AA40F811-F1
#
_entry.id   AF-A0AA40F811-F1
#
_cell.length_a   1.000
_cell.length_b   1.000
_cell.length_c   1.000
_cell.angle_alpha   90.00
_cell.angle_beta   90.00
_cell.angle_gamma   90.00
#
_symmetry.space_group_name_H-M   'P 1'
#
loop_
_entity.id
_entity.type
_entity.pdbx_description
1 polymer ?
#
loop_
_entity_poly.entity_id
_entity_poly.type
_entity_poly.pdbx_seq_one_letter_code
_entity_poly.pdbx_strand_id
1 'polypeptide(L)'
;PIEIKTVDDLTGPGAPPGTVPTDVEQATGLERLEILGKMEGVDIFDMRPLDASRLGTMESPVLVRSAGDEQYAGCTGVPADSHNVIWLGMSKERPIERCPECGSVYKMEYVGPADDGHHHHHHGPEEPKTFADFVKPEYRY
;
A
#
# COMPACT_ATOMS: atom_id res chain seq x y z
N PRO A 1 -8.80 24.77 -6.58
CA PRO A 1 -8.86 23.30 -6.73
C PRO A 1 -10.20 22.77 -6.20
N ILE A 2 -10.75 21.75 -6.84
CA ILE A 2 -11.97 21.07 -6.36
C ILE A 2 -11.57 20.31 -5.08
N GLU A 3 -12.27 20.55 -3.99
CA GLU A 3 -12.03 19.89 -2.70
C GLU A 3 -13.02 18.71 -2.57
N ILE A 4 -12.50 17.48 -2.48
CA ILE A 4 -13.30 16.27 -2.33
C ILE A 4 -13.28 15.84 -0.86
N LYS A 5 -14.44 15.79 -0.21
CA LYS A 5 -14.59 15.39 1.21
C LYS A 5 -15.39 14.11 1.37
N THR A 6 -16.42 13.94 0.54
CA THR A 6 -17.31 12.78 0.58
C THR A 6 -17.47 12.16 -0.81
N VAL A 7 -18.13 11.00 -0.85
CA VAL A 7 -18.44 10.31 -2.10
C VAL A 7 -19.43 11.11 -2.95
N ASP A 8 -20.25 11.96 -2.34
CA ASP A 8 -21.22 12.81 -3.05
C ASP A 8 -20.54 13.91 -3.87
N ASP A 9 -19.35 14.35 -3.44
CA ASP A 9 -18.52 15.31 -4.19
C ASP A 9 -17.94 14.71 -5.48
N LEU A 10 -18.03 13.37 -5.65
CA LEU A 10 -17.54 12.64 -6.82
C LEU A 10 -18.58 12.55 -7.94
N THR A 11 -19.40 13.58 -8.09
CA THR A 11 -20.33 13.73 -9.20
C THR A 11 -19.84 14.79 -10.18
N GLY A 12 -19.93 14.50 -11.48
CA GLY A 12 -19.56 15.43 -12.54
C GLY A 12 -20.60 16.55 -12.73
N PRO A 13 -20.19 17.72 -13.30
CA PRO A 13 -21.11 18.83 -13.55
C PRO A 13 -22.17 18.56 -14.62
N GLY A 14 -22.01 17.50 -15.43
CA GLY A 14 -22.85 17.20 -16.58
C GLY A 14 -22.52 18.06 -17.80
N ALA A 15 -22.81 17.55 -18.99
CA ALA A 15 -22.58 18.25 -20.25
C ALA A 15 -23.86 18.98 -20.73
N PRO A 16 -23.72 20.07 -21.52
CA PRO A 16 -24.87 20.75 -22.11
C PRO A 16 -25.67 19.85 -23.07
N PRO A 17 -27.00 20.06 -23.22
CA PRO A 17 -27.81 19.32 -24.17
C PRO A 17 -27.27 19.42 -25.62
N GLY A 18 -27.25 18.29 -26.32
CA GLY A 18 -26.79 18.23 -27.72
C GLY A 18 -25.27 18.16 -27.90
N THR A 19 -24.50 18.03 -26.81
CA THR A 19 -23.06 17.82 -26.84
C THR A 19 -22.69 16.40 -26.44
N VAL A 20 -21.50 15.94 -26.85
CA VAL A 20 -20.91 14.70 -26.35
C VAL A 20 -20.14 15.05 -25.07
N PRO A 21 -20.46 14.44 -23.92
CA PRO A 21 -19.76 14.70 -22.67
C PRO A 21 -18.29 14.26 -22.72
N THR A 22 -17.44 15.01 -22.05
CA THR A 22 -16.08 14.58 -21.70
C THR A 22 -16.09 13.69 -20.45
N ASP A 23 -15.01 12.92 -20.26
CA ASP A 23 -14.87 12.05 -19.09
C ASP A 23 -14.97 12.85 -17.76
N VAL A 24 -14.44 14.07 -17.71
CA VAL A 24 -14.53 14.94 -16.53
C VAL A 24 -15.98 15.39 -16.25
N GLU A 25 -16.83 15.49 -17.27
CA GLU A 25 -18.21 15.97 -17.12
C GLU A 25 -19.17 14.87 -16.65
N GLN A 26 -18.91 13.60 -17.01
CA GLN A 26 -19.81 12.48 -16.71
C GLN A 26 -19.25 11.37 -15.84
N ALA A 27 -17.94 11.32 -15.58
CA ALA A 27 -17.38 10.36 -14.64
C ALA A 27 -17.97 10.55 -13.24
N THR A 28 -18.15 9.43 -12.53
CA THR A 28 -18.65 9.42 -11.15
C THR A 28 -17.83 8.48 -10.27
N GLY A 29 -17.86 8.68 -8.95
CA GLY A 29 -17.22 7.79 -7.99
C GLY A 29 -15.69 7.66 -8.19
N LEU A 30 -15.18 6.42 -8.14
CA LEU A 30 -13.74 6.14 -8.21
C LEU A 30 -13.10 6.56 -9.54
N GLU A 31 -13.82 6.43 -10.65
CA GLU A 31 -13.35 6.88 -11.96
C GLU A 31 -13.07 8.39 -11.94
N ARG A 32 -14.02 9.17 -11.40
CA ARG A 32 -13.84 10.61 -11.24
C ARG A 32 -12.69 10.94 -10.31
N LEU A 33 -12.57 10.23 -9.18
CA LEU A 33 -11.48 10.44 -8.22
C LEU A 33 -10.12 10.21 -8.88
N GLU A 34 -9.99 9.15 -9.70
CA GLU A 34 -8.78 8.84 -10.45
C GLU A 34 -8.45 9.93 -11.48
N ILE A 35 -9.44 10.38 -12.26
CA ILE A 35 -9.25 11.44 -13.26
C ILE A 35 -8.79 12.74 -12.58
N LEU A 36 -9.46 13.16 -11.50
CA LEU A 36 -9.10 14.37 -10.76
C LEU A 36 -7.69 14.25 -10.15
N GLY A 37 -7.35 13.09 -9.57
CA GLY A 37 -6.01 12.83 -9.06
C GLY A 37 -4.94 12.96 -10.14
N LYS A 38 -5.14 12.31 -11.30
CA LYS A 38 -4.23 12.39 -12.46
C LYS A 38 -4.07 13.82 -12.97
N MET A 39 -5.14 14.62 -12.99
CA MET A 39 -5.08 16.04 -13.39
C MET A 39 -4.20 16.88 -12.45
N GLU A 40 -4.16 16.54 -11.17
CA GLU A 40 -3.30 17.19 -10.15
C GLU A 40 -1.91 16.51 -10.04
N GLY A 41 -1.62 15.51 -10.88
CA GLY A 41 -0.35 14.77 -10.86
C GLY A 41 -0.21 13.79 -9.70
N VAL A 42 -1.32 13.38 -9.08
CA VAL A 42 -1.36 12.43 -7.95
C VAL A 42 -1.92 11.08 -8.42
N ASP A 43 -1.13 10.02 -8.27
CA ASP A 43 -1.62 8.64 -8.42
C ASP A 43 -2.23 8.18 -7.09
N ILE A 44 -3.57 8.19 -7.03
CA ILE A 44 -4.32 7.87 -5.82
C ILE A 44 -4.26 6.39 -5.43
N PHE A 45 -3.91 5.51 -6.37
CA PHE A 45 -3.88 4.05 -6.15
C PHE A 45 -2.46 3.50 -5.97
N ASP A 46 -1.44 4.37 -6.05
CA ASP A 46 -0.03 4.03 -5.89
C ASP A 46 0.40 2.79 -6.71
N MET A 47 0.26 2.87 -8.03
CA MET A 47 0.57 1.77 -8.96
C MET A 47 2.07 1.59 -9.22
N ARG A 48 2.92 2.20 -8.39
CA ARG A 48 4.37 2.16 -8.54
C ARG A 48 4.94 0.85 -7.98
N PRO A 49 6.01 0.30 -8.58
CA PRO A 49 6.69 -0.85 -8.01
C PRO A 49 7.40 -0.47 -6.71
N LEU A 50 7.83 -1.49 -5.98
CA LEU A 50 8.67 -1.35 -4.80
C LEU A 50 9.98 -0.61 -5.14
N ASP A 51 10.44 0.26 -4.24
CA ASP A 51 11.72 0.94 -4.41
C ASP A 51 12.89 -0.07 -4.33
N ALA A 52 13.53 -0.29 -5.47
CA ALA A 52 14.71 -1.14 -5.62
C ALA A 52 15.98 -0.32 -5.96
N SER A 53 15.98 1.00 -5.71
CA SER A 53 17.14 1.87 -5.97
C SER A 53 18.26 1.69 -4.94
N ARG A 54 17.95 1.12 -3.78
CA ARG A 54 18.86 0.92 -2.65
C ARG A 54 18.51 -0.34 -1.87
N LEU A 55 19.49 -0.86 -1.14
CA LEU A 55 19.27 -1.92 -0.18
C LEU A 55 18.64 -1.35 1.10
N GLY A 56 17.51 -1.91 1.54
CA GLY A 56 16.90 -1.56 2.82
C GLY A 56 17.73 -2.08 3.99
N THR A 57 17.94 -1.25 5.01
CA THR A 57 18.61 -1.63 6.27
C THR A 57 17.66 -1.50 7.45
N MET A 58 18.06 -1.99 8.63
CA MET A 58 17.28 -1.81 9.85
C MET A 58 17.09 -0.33 10.23
N GLU A 59 18.12 0.48 9.99
CA GLU A 59 18.09 1.93 10.25
C GLU A 59 17.31 2.69 9.16
N SER A 60 17.36 2.21 7.92
CA SER A 60 16.70 2.83 6.77
C SER A 60 16.01 1.74 5.92
N PRO A 61 14.84 1.23 6.35
CA PRO A 61 14.12 0.20 5.62
C PRO A 61 13.47 0.79 4.35
N VAL A 62 13.09 -0.07 3.41
CA VAL A 62 12.19 0.29 2.30
C VAL A 62 10.77 0.32 2.85
N LEU A 63 10.10 1.47 2.76
CA LEU A 63 8.74 1.64 3.28
C LEU A 63 7.70 1.05 2.33
N VAL A 64 6.75 0.31 2.90
CA VAL A 64 5.65 -0.31 2.18
C VAL A 64 4.35 0.19 2.79
N ARG A 65 3.65 1.06 2.07
CA ARG A 65 2.42 1.69 2.58
C ARG A 65 1.29 0.67 2.60
N SER A 66 0.54 0.63 3.70
CA SER A 66 -0.63 -0.23 3.85
C SER A 66 -1.82 0.56 4.39
N ALA A 67 -2.99 0.36 3.78
CA ALA A 67 -4.26 0.83 4.34
C ALA A 67 -4.98 -0.28 5.15
N GLY A 68 -4.44 -1.50 5.20
CA GLY A 68 -4.98 -2.64 5.96
C GLY A 68 -4.07 -3.09 7.11
N ASP A 69 -4.48 -4.14 7.81
CA ASP A 69 -3.71 -4.71 8.94
C ASP A 69 -2.47 -5.50 8.48
N GLU A 70 -2.50 -6.02 7.25
CA GLU A 70 -1.42 -6.78 6.62
C GLU A 70 -1.11 -6.22 5.23
N GLN A 71 0.15 -6.39 4.80
CA GLN A 71 0.60 -6.00 3.46
C GLN A 71 1.72 -6.91 2.97
N TYR A 72 1.66 -7.24 1.68
CA TYR A 72 2.68 -8.03 1.01
C TYR A 72 3.62 -7.15 0.20
N ALA A 73 4.92 -7.48 0.23
CA ALA A 73 5.94 -6.92 -0.63
C ALA A 73 6.62 -8.03 -1.45
N GLY A 74 6.72 -7.84 -2.77
CA GLY A 74 7.43 -8.75 -3.67
C GLY A 74 8.84 -8.25 -3.93
N CYS A 75 9.84 -8.79 -3.24
CA CYS A 75 11.24 -8.44 -3.44
C CYS A 75 11.82 -9.21 -4.64
N THR A 76 12.36 -8.49 -5.64
CA THR A 76 13.13 -9.09 -6.75
C THR A 76 14.63 -8.75 -6.69
N GLY A 77 15.07 -8.10 -5.61
CA GLY A 77 16.46 -7.79 -5.33
C GLY A 77 16.84 -6.33 -5.59
N VAL A 78 18.11 -6.03 -5.35
CA VAL A 78 18.71 -4.72 -5.57
C VAL A 78 20.08 -4.94 -6.24
N PRO A 79 20.27 -4.58 -7.52
CA PRO A 79 19.29 -3.96 -8.43
C PRO A 79 18.04 -4.82 -8.68
N ALA A 80 16.95 -4.20 -9.13
CA ALA A 80 15.71 -4.91 -9.43
C ALA A 80 15.95 -6.12 -10.36
N ASP A 81 15.25 -7.21 -10.09
CA ASP A 81 15.32 -8.49 -10.80
C ASP A 81 16.66 -9.23 -10.71
N SER A 82 17.49 -8.92 -9.70
CA SER A 82 18.71 -9.69 -9.42
C SER A 82 18.45 -11.09 -8.87
N HIS A 83 17.24 -11.36 -8.36
CA HIS A 83 16.80 -12.69 -7.94
C HIS A 83 15.30 -12.91 -8.20
N ASN A 84 14.83 -14.15 -8.07
CA ASN A 84 13.40 -14.48 -8.23
C ASN A 84 12.55 -13.79 -7.16
N VAL A 85 11.29 -13.50 -7.48
CA VAL A 85 10.39 -12.83 -6.52
C VAL A 85 10.27 -13.64 -5.22
N ILE A 86 10.53 -12.95 -4.10
CA ILE A 86 10.26 -13.46 -2.76
C ILE A 86 9.16 -12.59 -2.16
N TRP A 87 8.07 -13.25 -1.75
CA TRP A 87 6.94 -12.60 -1.10
C TRP A 87 7.18 -12.49 0.40
N LEU A 88 7.05 -11.27 0.91
CA LEU A 88 7.26 -10.91 2.31
C LEU A 88 5.93 -10.39 2.86
N GLY A 89 5.40 -11.07 3.88
CA GLY A 89 4.20 -10.63 4.60
C GLY A 89 4.59 -9.77 5.81
N MET A 90 3.95 -8.62 5.96
CA MET A 90 4.10 -7.75 7.13
C MET A 90 2.71 -7.46 7.71
N SER A 91 2.64 -7.29 9.03
CA SER A 91 1.41 -6.90 9.72
C SER A 91 1.65 -5.72 10.66
N LYS A 92 0.60 -5.14 11.25
CA LYS A 92 0.75 -4.10 12.28
C LYS A 92 1.58 -4.59 13.48
N GLU A 93 1.43 -5.85 13.87
CA GLU A 93 2.15 -6.48 14.98
C GLU A 93 3.60 -6.85 14.61
N ARG A 94 3.81 -7.22 13.35
CA ARG A 94 5.12 -7.57 12.78
C ARG A 94 5.39 -6.74 11.53
N PRO A 95 5.69 -5.43 11.68
CA PRO A 95 5.73 -4.50 10.55
C PRO A 95 7.04 -4.55 9.78
N ILE A 96 8.02 -5.36 10.19
CA ILE A 96 9.34 -5.42 9.55
C ILE A 96 9.58 -6.84 9.07
N GLU A 97 10.03 -6.96 7.83
CA GLU A 97 10.43 -8.24 7.25
C GLU A 97 11.74 -8.08 6.46
N ARG A 98 12.57 -9.13 6.46
CA ARG A 98 13.86 -9.12 5.76
C ARG A 98 13.87 -10.16 4.66
N CYS A 99 14.21 -9.74 3.45
CA CYS A 99 14.40 -10.68 2.35
C CYS A 99 15.52 -11.69 2.69
N PRO A 100 15.25 -13.02 2.65
CA PRO A 100 16.24 -14.03 2.98
C PRO A 100 17.35 -14.19 1.93
N GLU A 101 17.17 -13.64 0.73
CA GLU A 101 18.13 -13.75 -0.37
C GLU A 101 19.02 -12.51 -0.48
N CYS A 102 18.46 -11.32 -0.67
CA CYS A 102 19.25 -10.09 -0.81
C CYS A 102 19.50 -9.36 0.51
N GLY A 103 18.82 -9.73 1.60
CA GLY A 103 18.96 -9.09 2.91
C GLY A 103 18.27 -7.73 3.04
N SER A 104 17.57 -7.25 2.01
CA SER A 104 16.84 -5.97 2.06
C SER A 104 15.76 -6.01 3.14
N VAL A 105 15.70 -4.95 3.95
CA VAL A 105 14.71 -4.76 5.01
C VAL A 105 13.54 -3.91 4.52
N TYR A 106 12.33 -4.43 4.71
CA TYR A 106 11.07 -3.77 4.40
C TYR A 106 10.34 -3.44 5.69
N LYS A 107 9.67 -2.28 5.73
CA LYS A 107 8.85 -1.88 6.86
C LYS A 107 7.48 -1.40 6.39
N MET A 108 6.43 -2.01 6.92
CA MET A 108 5.06 -1.57 6.72
C MET A 108 4.81 -0.22 7.39
N GLU A 109 4.28 0.72 6.61
CA GLU A 109 3.80 2.02 7.07
C GLU A 109 2.28 2.05 6.94
N TYR A 110 1.58 1.98 8.08
CA TYR A 110 0.12 2.07 8.09
C TYR A 110 -0.33 3.51 7.80
N VAL A 111 -1.15 3.69 6.76
CA VAL A 111 -1.68 4.98 6.31
C VAL A 111 -3.21 5.06 6.37
N GLY A 112 -3.87 4.03 6.91
CA GLY A 112 -5.32 4.01 7.11
C GLY A 112 -5.78 4.78 8.35
N PRO A 113 -7.10 4.91 8.57
CA PRO A 113 -7.67 5.54 9.77
C PRO A 113 -7.23 4.85 11.07
N ALA A 114 -7.05 5.63 12.14
CA ALA A 114 -6.58 5.09 13.43
C ALA A 114 -7.60 4.17 14.14
N ASP A 115 -8.88 4.32 13.83
CA ASP A 115 -10.00 3.56 14.41
C ASP A 115 -10.74 2.85 13.26
N ASP A 116 -10.10 1.80 12.75
CA ASP A 116 -10.71 0.96 11.72
C ASP A 116 -11.46 -0.17 12.44
N GLY A 117 -12.78 -0.06 12.54
CA GLY A 117 -13.66 -1.03 13.21
C GLY A 117 -13.67 -2.44 12.58
N HIS A 118 -12.81 -2.66 11.59
CA HIS A 118 -12.49 -3.93 10.95
C HIS A 118 -11.45 -4.75 11.73
N HIS A 119 -11.46 -4.67 13.07
CA HIS A 119 -10.89 -5.70 13.94
C HIS A 119 -11.65 -7.03 13.79
N HIS A 120 -11.65 -7.59 12.58
CA HIS A 120 -12.00 -8.97 12.37
C HIS A 120 -10.92 -9.77 13.05
N HIS A 121 -11.23 -10.28 14.24
CA HIS A 121 -10.51 -11.42 14.79
C HIS A 121 -10.38 -12.45 13.67
N HIS A 122 -9.18 -12.57 13.11
CA HIS A 122 -8.85 -13.60 12.15
C HIS A 122 -9.09 -14.93 12.84
N HIS A 123 -10.24 -15.56 12.58
CA HIS A 123 -10.48 -16.98 12.85
C HIS A 123 -9.87 -17.86 11.75
N GLY A 124 -8.83 -17.36 11.06
CA GLY A 124 -7.94 -18.22 10.30
C GLY A 124 -7.17 -19.14 11.25
N PRO A 125 -6.65 -20.29 10.77
CA PRO A 125 -5.70 -21.05 11.56
C PRO A 125 -4.57 -20.11 11.98
N GLU A 126 -4.33 -19.95 13.29
CA GLU A 126 -3.17 -19.21 13.79
C GLU A 126 -1.93 -19.73 13.05
N GLU A 127 -1.15 -18.81 12.49
CA GLU A 127 0.11 -19.20 11.86
C GLU A 127 0.91 -20.03 12.87
N PRO A 128 1.45 -21.19 12.45
CA PRO A 128 2.23 -22.02 13.35
C PRO A 128 3.40 -21.21 13.86
N LYS A 129 3.52 -21.12 15.19
CA LYS A 129 4.60 -20.38 15.85
C LYS A 129 5.94 -20.81 15.26
N THR A 130 6.67 -19.84 14.75
CA THR A 130 8.00 -19.99 14.20
C THR A 130 9.04 -19.72 15.28
N PHE A 131 10.31 -19.99 14.99
CA PHE A 131 11.39 -19.62 15.92
C PHE A 131 11.40 -18.12 16.24
N ALA A 132 10.93 -17.26 15.33
CA ALA A 132 10.87 -15.81 15.53
C ALA A 132 9.95 -15.41 16.69
N ASP A 133 8.90 -16.18 16.97
CA ASP A 133 7.96 -15.90 18.06
C ASP A 133 8.59 -16.08 19.45
N PHE A 134 9.64 -16.90 19.53
CA PHE A 134 10.39 -17.17 20.75
C PHE A 134 11.61 -16.25 20.91
N VAL A 135 11.92 -15.42 19.91
CA VAL A 135 12.98 -14.40 19.99
C VAL A 135 12.47 -13.24 20.85
N LYS A 136 13.23 -12.86 21.88
CA LYS A 136 12.87 -11.73 22.75
C LYS A 136 12.75 -10.45 21.93
N PRO A 137 11.84 -9.52 22.28
CA PRO A 137 11.68 -8.26 21.56
C PRO A 137 13.00 -7.50 21.35
N GLU A 138 13.90 -7.52 22.34
CA GLU A 138 15.22 -6.88 22.24
C GLU A 138 16.14 -7.45 21.14
N TYR A 139 15.85 -8.65 20.61
CA TYR A 139 16.62 -9.32 19.56
C TYR A 139 15.90 -9.41 18.22
N ARG A 140 14.70 -8.82 18.11
CA ARG A 140 13.96 -8.82 16.85
C ARG A 140 14.65 -7.94 15.80
N TYR A 141 15.50 -7.01 16.24
CA TYR A 141 16.12 -5.97 15.42
C TYR A 141 17.54 -5.63 15.90
#